data_AF-A0A8J5V947-F1
#
_entry.id   AF-A0A8J5V947-F1
#
_cell.length_a   1.000
_cell.length_b   1.000
_cell.length_c   1.000
_cell.angle_alpha   90.00
_cell.angle_beta   90.00
_cell.angle_gamma   90.00
#
_symmetry.space_group_name_H-M   'P 1'
#
loop_
_entity.id
_entity.type
_entity.pdbx_description
1 polymer ?
#
loop_
_entity_poly.entity_id
_entity_poly.type
_entity_poly.pdbx_seq_one_letter_code
_entity_poly.pdbx_strand_id
1 'polypeptide(L)'
;MEAAAADSSVGDRYRSHLGGDGEKNTVWRHGAPPTFDAVNRLFEAERTQEWPAGSLEETVQNAIKTWEMELSHKARIEDFKSVSPGRFRLSVNGGRALTGEETLAVGSYNALLVSPILPGAGAYDADAETFESSHELFRSAFPRGFAWEVIRVYSGPPLIAFKFRHWGRMDGPYKGHAPTGDKVEFFGVAVLKVQSTPAT
;
A
#
# COMPACT_ATOMS: atom_id res chain seq x y z
N MET A 1 -7.84 -13.36 38.56
CA MET A 1 -7.97 -11.99 38.07
C MET A 1 -7.74 -12.07 36.57
N GLU A 2 -8.84 -12.11 35.84
CA GLU A 2 -8.93 -12.41 34.42
C GLU A 2 -8.49 -11.17 33.63
N ALA A 3 -7.43 -11.28 32.83
CA ALA A 3 -7.05 -10.21 31.92
C ALA A 3 -8.03 -10.23 30.75
N ALA A 4 -8.87 -9.20 30.68
CA ALA A 4 -9.86 -9.01 29.64
C ALA A 4 -9.24 -9.12 28.25
N ALA A 5 -9.88 -9.91 27.39
CA ALA A 5 -9.60 -9.96 25.97
C ALA A 5 -9.74 -8.55 25.39
N ALA A 6 -8.72 -8.11 24.65
CA ALA A 6 -8.77 -6.87 23.90
C ALA A 6 -9.96 -6.91 22.93
N ASP A 7 -10.81 -5.90 23.03
CA ASP A 7 -11.97 -5.70 22.15
C ASP A 7 -11.48 -5.60 20.69
N SER A 8 -11.81 -6.62 19.89
CA SER A 8 -11.41 -6.76 18.48
C SER A 8 -12.31 -5.95 17.54
N SER A 9 -13.13 -5.04 18.07
CA SER A 9 -14.13 -4.27 17.31
C SER A 9 -13.68 -2.91 16.80
N VAL A 10 -12.45 -2.46 17.10
CA VAL A 10 -11.89 -1.21 16.52
C VAL A 10 -11.10 -1.55 15.26
N GLY A 11 -11.71 -1.35 14.09
CA GLY A 11 -11.05 -1.52 12.80
C GLY A 11 -9.80 -0.65 12.64
N ASP A 12 -8.94 -0.99 11.66
CA ASP A 12 -7.74 -0.19 11.35
C ASP A 12 -8.11 1.26 11.00
N ARG A 13 -7.46 2.23 11.65
CA ARG A 13 -7.75 3.67 11.52
C ARG A 13 -7.46 4.23 10.12
N TYR A 14 -6.52 3.65 9.39
CA TYR A 14 -6.02 4.21 8.13
C TYR A 14 -6.49 3.44 6.90
N ARG A 15 -7.01 2.23 7.09
CA ARG A 15 -7.43 1.33 6.03
C ARG A 15 -8.90 1.03 6.20
N SER A 16 -9.70 1.68 5.38
CA SER A 16 -11.08 1.27 5.16
C SER A 16 -11.13 -0.14 4.55
N HIS A 17 -12.29 -0.80 4.64
CA HIS A 17 -12.53 -2.08 3.94
C HIS A 17 -11.62 -3.24 4.37
N LEU A 18 -11.09 -3.20 5.60
CA LEU A 18 -10.32 -4.29 6.20
C LEU A 18 -11.22 -5.29 6.96
N GLY A 19 -12.36 -4.84 7.48
CA GLY A 19 -13.30 -5.65 8.25
C GLY A 19 -14.71 -5.07 8.27
N GLY A 20 -15.58 -5.67 9.08
CA GLY A 20 -17.00 -5.31 9.18
C GLY A 20 -17.88 -6.04 8.16
N ASP A 21 -19.18 -5.75 8.18
CA ASP A 21 -20.18 -6.48 7.39
C ASP A 21 -19.89 -6.48 5.88
N GLY A 22 -19.32 -5.40 5.38
CA GLY A 22 -18.95 -5.27 3.97
C GLY A 22 -17.85 -6.22 3.51
N GLU A 23 -17.08 -6.82 4.41
CA GLU A 23 -15.95 -7.72 4.08
C GLU A 23 -16.24 -9.19 4.37
N LYS A 24 -17.47 -9.55 4.80
CA LYS A 24 -17.86 -10.93 5.14
C LYS A 24 -17.66 -11.93 4.00
N ASN A 25 -17.74 -11.47 2.77
CA ASN A 25 -17.61 -12.30 1.56
C ASN A 25 -16.29 -12.07 0.81
N THR A 26 -15.36 -11.30 1.40
CA THR A 26 -14.06 -11.00 0.79
C THR A 26 -13.21 -12.27 0.75
N VAL A 27 -12.63 -12.57 -0.42
CA VAL A 27 -11.69 -13.68 -0.57
C VAL A 27 -10.28 -13.17 -0.28
N TRP A 28 -9.80 -13.48 0.91
CA TRP A 28 -8.45 -13.12 1.37
C TRP A 28 -7.41 -14.13 0.84
N ARG A 29 -6.27 -13.64 0.33
CA ARG A 29 -5.16 -14.48 -0.15
C ARG A 29 -4.64 -15.48 0.88
N HIS A 30 -4.74 -15.13 2.16
CA HIS A 30 -4.28 -15.96 3.28
C HIS A 30 -5.43 -16.42 4.19
N GLY A 31 -6.66 -16.43 3.68
CA GLY A 31 -7.84 -16.93 4.38
C GLY A 31 -8.42 -16.00 5.47
N ALA A 32 -7.74 -14.91 5.82
CA ALA A 32 -8.20 -13.94 6.81
C ALA A 32 -7.69 -12.51 6.49
N PRO A 33 -8.36 -11.47 7.02
CA PRO A 33 -7.85 -10.10 6.93
C PRO A 33 -6.49 -9.95 7.63
N PRO A 34 -5.56 -9.15 7.08
CA PRO A 34 -4.26 -8.90 7.68
C PRO A 34 -4.36 -7.98 8.92
N THR A 35 -3.30 -7.95 9.73
CA THR A 35 -3.11 -6.96 10.80
C THR A 35 -2.01 -5.96 10.42
N PHE A 36 -2.16 -4.72 10.85
CA PHE A 36 -1.23 -3.61 10.51
C PHE A 36 -0.60 -2.94 11.73
N ASP A 37 -0.72 -3.52 12.93
CA ASP A 37 -0.27 -2.92 14.19
C ASP A 37 1.19 -2.48 14.17
N ALA A 38 2.08 -3.29 13.58
CA ALA A 38 3.51 -2.99 13.52
C ALA A 38 3.78 -1.73 12.66
N VAL A 39 3.23 -1.67 11.46
CA VAL A 39 3.43 -0.52 10.57
C VAL A 39 2.67 0.71 11.05
N ASN A 40 1.53 0.55 11.74
CA ASN A 40 0.79 1.65 12.33
C ASN A 40 1.57 2.28 13.50
N ARG A 41 2.21 1.46 14.35
CA ARG A 41 3.13 1.98 15.38
C ARG A 41 4.31 2.72 14.78
N LEU A 42 4.93 2.18 13.72
CA LEU A 42 6.02 2.86 13.01
C LEU A 42 5.55 4.19 12.41
N PHE A 43 4.39 4.20 11.76
CA PHE A 43 3.80 5.38 11.17
C PHE A 43 3.51 6.45 12.23
N GLU A 44 2.82 6.13 13.33
CA GLU A 44 2.51 7.13 14.37
C GLU A 44 3.77 7.67 15.06
N ALA A 45 4.81 6.86 15.21
CA ALA A 45 6.05 7.30 15.84
C ALA A 45 6.89 8.23 14.97
N GLU A 46 6.80 8.12 13.63
CA GLU A 46 7.75 8.76 12.70
C GLU A 46 7.08 9.61 11.59
N ARG A 47 5.75 9.72 11.59
CA ARG A 47 5.02 10.60 10.68
C ARG A 47 5.43 12.05 10.88
N THR A 48 5.39 12.80 9.80
CA THR A 48 5.70 14.24 9.81
C THR A 48 4.47 15.10 9.60
N GLN A 49 3.35 14.50 9.20
CA GLN A 49 2.09 15.20 8.92
C GLN A 49 0.94 14.65 9.76
N GLU A 50 0.14 15.56 10.30
CA GLU A 50 -1.15 15.26 10.90
C GLU A 50 -2.23 16.00 10.12
N TRP A 51 -3.06 15.26 9.40
CA TRP A 51 -4.09 15.84 8.55
C TRP A 51 -5.40 16.03 9.32
N PRO A 52 -6.11 17.17 9.16
CA PRO A 52 -7.42 17.36 9.76
C PRO A 52 -8.40 16.29 9.29
N ALA A 53 -9.29 15.86 10.20
CA ALA A 53 -10.34 14.89 9.87
C ALA A 53 -11.23 15.42 8.72
N GLY A 54 -11.47 14.61 7.71
CA GLY A 54 -12.24 14.96 6.51
C GLY A 54 -11.50 15.80 5.48
N SER A 55 -10.21 16.11 5.69
CA SER A 55 -9.38 16.79 4.70
C SER A 55 -9.13 15.92 3.46
N LEU A 56 -8.79 16.57 2.35
CA LEU A 56 -8.41 15.86 1.13
C LEU A 56 -7.13 15.03 1.35
N GLU A 57 -6.19 15.54 2.14
CA GLU A 57 -4.94 14.89 2.48
C GLU A 57 -5.17 13.61 3.29
N GLU A 58 -6.04 13.65 4.31
CA GLU A 58 -6.43 12.46 5.07
C GLU A 58 -7.12 11.44 4.14
N THR A 59 -8.03 11.91 3.29
CA THR A 59 -8.77 11.07 2.34
C THR A 59 -7.85 10.35 1.37
N VAL A 60 -6.92 11.09 0.73
CA VAL A 60 -5.92 10.52 -0.18
C VAL A 60 -5.02 9.56 0.58
N GLN A 61 -4.63 9.91 1.82
CA GLN A 61 -3.75 9.07 2.60
C GLN A 61 -4.36 7.70 2.88
N ASN A 62 -5.60 7.70 3.37
CA ASN A 62 -6.30 6.48 3.70
C ASN A 62 -6.67 5.69 2.43
N ALA A 63 -7.03 6.36 1.34
CA ALA A 63 -7.33 5.70 0.07
C ALA A 63 -6.14 4.90 -0.48
N ILE A 64 -4.93 5.46 -0.46
CA ILE A 64 -3.72 4.74 -0.91
C ILE A 64 -3.38 3.57 0.03
N LYS A 65 -3.42 3.79 1.36
CA LYS A 65 -3.17 2.72 2.33
C LYS A 65 -4.17 1.57 2.20
N THR A 66 -5.45 1.88 1.94
CA THR A 66 -6.47 0.88 1.64
C THR A 66 -6.16 0.16 0.33
N TRP A 67 -5.83 0.88 -0.75
CA TRP A 67 -5.50 0.25 -2.03
C TRP A 67 -4.31 -0.70 -1.94
N GLU A 68 -3.22 -0.30 -1.27
CA GLU A 68 -2.06 -1.18 -1.05
C GLU A 68 -2.44 -2.43 -0.25
N MET A 69 -3.30 -2.30 0.76
CA MET A 69 -3.84 -3.43 1.52
C MET A 69 -4.66 -4.37 0.64
N GLU A 70 -5.61 -3.84 -0.13
CA GLU A 70 -6.46 -4.64 -1.02
C GLU A 70 -5.59 -5.37 -2.05
N LEU A 71 -4.62 -4.67 -2.66
CA LEU A 71 -3.71 -5.23 -3.65
C LEU A 71 -2.86 -6.38 -3.11
N SER A 72 -2.40 -6.26 -1.86
CA SER A 72 -1.51 -7.24 -1.24
C SER A 72 -2.26 -8.41 -0.59
N HIS A 73 -3.56 -8.27 -0.29
CA HIS A 73 -4.26 -9.24 0.56
C HIS A 73 -5.59 -9.75 0.03
N LYS A 74 -6.28 -9.04 -0.86
CA LYS A 74 -7.48 -9.55 -1.52
C LYS A 74 -7.08 -10.36 -2.76
N ALA A 75 -7.78 -11.47 -3.00
CA ALA A 75 -7.44 -12.42 -4.06
C ALA A 75 -8.09 -12.09 -5.40
N ARG A 76 -9.09 -11.19 -5.41
CA ARG A 76 -9.93 -10.90 -6.57
C ARG A 76 -10.19 -9.41 -6.67
N ILE A 77 -10.23 -8.87 -7.89
CA ILE A 77 -10.39 -7.43 -8.12
C ILE A 77 -11.81 -6.95 -7.74
N GLU A 78 -12.80 -7.85 -7.80
CA GLU A 78 -14.19 -7.58 -7.46
C GLU A 78 -14.39 -7.29 -5.97
N ASP A 79 -13.45 -7.75 -5.13
CA ASP A 79 -13.48 -7.47 -3.70
C ASP A 79 -12.87 -6.08 -3.36
N PHE A 80 -12.30 -5.37 -4.34
CA PHE A 80 -11.68 -4.05 -4.14
C PHE A 80 -12.76 -2.96 -4.07
N LYS A 81 -12.55 -2.03 -3.14
CA LYS A 81 -13.44 -0.88 -2.90
C LYS A 81 -12.72 0.45 -3.05
N SER A 82 -11.39 0.45 -3.04
CA SER A 82 -10.56 1.65 -3.25
C SER A 82 -10.47 2.10 -4.71
N VAL A 83 -10.81 1.22 -5.66
CA VAL A 83 -10.72 1.46 -7.11
C VAL A 83 -11.97 0.95 -7.81
N SER A 84 -12.20 1.40 -9.05
CA SER A 84 -13.29 0.90 -9.88
C SER A 84 -12.82 -0.29 -10.73
N PRO A 85 -13.31 -1.53 -10.48
CA PRO A 85 -12.97 -2.69 -11.31
C PRO A 85 -13.29 -2.45 -12.79
N GLY A 86 -12.46 -2.99 -13.69
CA GLY A 86 -12.52 -2.77 -15.13
C GLY A 86 -12.08 -1.38 -15.63
N ARG A 87 -12.13 -0.33 -14.79
CA ARG A 87 -11.73 1.05 -15.16
C ARG A 87 -10.38 1.47 -14.62
N PHE A 88 -9.94 0.89 -13.50
CA PHE A 88 -8.67 1.22 -12.88
C PHE A 88 -7.50 0.93 -13.83
N ARG A 89 -6.51 1.83 -13.81
CA ARG A 89 -5.23 1.71 -14.52
C ARG A 89 -4.12 2.21 -13.62
N LEU A 90 -3.00 1.48 -13.58
CA LEU A 90 -1.77 1.89 -12.89
C LEU A 90 -0.65 2.07 -13.91
N SER A 91 0.06 3.20 -13.86
CA SER A 91 1.29 3.43 -14.63
C SER A 91 2.34 4.02 -13.71
N VAL A 92 3.58 3.54 -13.86
CA VAL A 92 4.73 3.97 -13.06
C VAL A 92 5.78 4.58 -13.96
N ASN A 93 6.25 5.78 -13.61
CA ASN A 93 7.36 6.48 -14.27
C ASN A 93 7.26 6.57 -15.81
N GLY A 94 6.03 6.73 -16.34
CA GLY A 94 5.78 6.80 -17.78
C GLY A 94 5.79 5.45 -18.51
N GLY A 95 5.89 4.35 -17.77
CA GLY A 95 5.78 2.98 -18.29
C GLY A 95 4.36 2.61 -18.73
N ARG A 96 4.24 1.42 -19.32
CA ARG A 96 2.96 0.84 -19.77
C ARG A 96 1.93 0.85 -18.63
N ALA A 97 0.70 1.24 -18.95
CA ALA A 97 -0.40 1.14 -17.99
C ALA A 97 -0.86 -0.33 -17.85
N LEU A 98 -0.99 -0.79 -16.61
CA LEU A 98 -1.57 -2.07 -16.23
C LEU A 98 -3.06 -1.91 -15.92
N THR A 99 -3.88 -2.91 -16.23
CA THR A 99 -5.25 -3.03 -15.68
C THR A 99 -5.22 -3.38 -14.20
N GLY A 100 -6.38 -3.32 -13.52
CA GLY A 100 -6.49 -3.77 -12.13
C GLY A 100 -6.18 -5.26 -11.97
N GLU A 101 -6.63 -6.07 -12.93
CA GLU A 101 -6.39 -7.51 -12.98
C GLU A 101 -4.91 -7.83 -13.22
N GLU A 102 -4.26 -7.14 -14.17
CA GLU A 102 -2.82 -7.28 -14.39
C GLU A 102 -2.03 -6.88 -13.13
N THR A 103 -2.40 -5.74 -12.51
CA THR A 103 -1.75 -5.23 -11.30
C THR A 103 -1.89 -6.22 -10.13
N LEU A 104 -3.09 -6.79 -9.95
CA LEU A 104 -3.37 -7.81 -8.94
C LEU A 104 -2.57 -9.10 -9.17
N ALA A 105 -2.44 -9.52 -10.43
CA ALA A 105 -1.72 -10.73 -10.79
C ALA A 105 -0.22 -10.63 -10.51
N VAL A 106 0.42 -9.50 -10.88
CA VAL A 106 1.86 -9.32 -10.68
C VAL A 106 2.23 -8.93 -9.25
N GLY A 107 1.33 -8.25 -8.53
CA GLY A 107 1.55 -7.77 -7.16
C GLY A 107 2.10 -6.36 -7.06
N SER A 108 1.93 -5.75 -5.88
CA SER A 108 2.30 -4.37 -5.58
C SER A 108 3.77 -4.06 -5.85
N TYR A 109 4.70 -4.85 -5.30
CA TYR A 109 6.14 -4.64 -5.49
C TYR A 109 6.56 -4.70 -6.96
N ASN A 110 6.15 -5.75 -7.68
CA ASN A 110 6.46 -5.90 -9.09
C ASN A 110 5.85 -4.77 -9.94
N ALA A 111 4.59 -4.42 -9.70
CA ALA A 111 3.92 -3.34 -10.43
C ALA A 111 4.54 -1.95 -10.19
N LEU A 112 5.01 -1.68 -8.96
CA LEU A 112 5.53 -0.37 -8.56
C LEU A 112 7.04 -0.21 -8.77
N LEU A 113 7.79 -1.31 -8.83
CA LEU A 113 9.25 -1.30 -8.99
C LEU A 113 9.72 -1.76 -10.38
N VAL A 114 8.80 -2.06 -11.31
CA VAL A 114 9.17 -2.36 -12.70
C VAL A 114 9.98 -1.20 -13.30
N SER A 115 11.22 -1.50 -13.68
CA SER A 115 12.17 -0.51 -14.16
C SER A 115 13.32 -1.19 -14.91
N PRO A 116 13.79 -0.65 -16.05
CA PRO A 116 14.94 -1.20 -16.76
C PRO A 116 16.27 -0.96 -16.02
N ILE A 117 16.30 -0.07 -15.02
CA ILE A 117 17.52 0.33 -14.32
C ILE A 117 17.80 -0.59 -13.12
N LEU A 118 16.76 -1.02 -12.40
CA LEU A 118 16.93 -1.79 -11.16
C LEU A 118 17.60 -3.16 -11.38
N PRO A 119 17.30 -3.94 -12.44
CA PRO A 119 17.99 -5.20 -12.71
C PRO A 119 19.47 -4.98 -13.02
N GLY A 120 19.79 -3.98 -13.85
CA GLY A 120 21.17 -3.65 -14.22
C GLY A 120 22.03 -3.17 -13.05
N ALA A 121 21.40 -2.58 -12.02
CA ALA A 121 22.05 -2.21 -10.77
C ALA A 121 22.12 -3.36 -9.75
N GLY A 122 21.55 -4.53 -10.06
CA GLY A 122 21.41 -5.65 -9.12
C GLY A 122 20.48 -5.38 -7.94
N ALA A 123 19.64 -4.34 -8.02
CA ALA A 123 18.82 -3.88 -6.91
C ALA A 123 17.51 -4.67 -6.78
N TYR A 124 16.79 -4.84 -7.89
CA TYR A 124 15.53 -5.58 -7.95
C TYR A 124 15.20 -5.92 -9.41
N ASP A 125 14.64 -7.10 -9.65
CA ASP A 125 14.20 -7.52 -10.99
C ASP A 125 12.76 -8.03 -10.88
N ALA A 126 11.81 -7.25 -11.38
CA ALA A 126 10.38 -7.56 -11.29
C ALA A 126 9.99 -8.77 -12.14
N ASP A 127 10.73 -9.05 -13.23
CA ASP A 127 10.43 -10.17 -14.12
C ASP A 127 10.94 -11.50 -13.53
N ALA A 128 11.86 -11.44 -12.56
CA ALA A 128 12.41 -12.60 -11.86
C ALA A 128 11.63 -12.99 -10.58
N GLU A 129 10.65 -12.19 -10.15
CA GLU A 129 9.96 -12.36 -8.87
C GLU A 129 8.46 -12.65 -9.10
N THR A 130 7.91 -13.61 -8.36
CA THR A 130 6.47 -13.80 -8.29
C THR A 130 5.83 -12.81 -7.29
N PHE A 131 4.50 -12.78 -7.24
CA PHE A 131 3.80 -12.09 -6.16
C PHE A 131 4.31 -12.55 -4.79
N GLU A 132 4.41 -13.87 -4.58
CA GLU A 132 4.80 -14.48 -3.31
C GLU A 132 6.26 -14.16 -2.97
N SER A 133 7.20 -14.35 -3.91
CA SER A 133 8.62 -14.15 -3.64
C SER A 133 8.95 -12.67 -3.35
N SER A 134 8.32 -11.74 -4.08
CA SER A 134 8.47 -10.31 -3.81
C SER A 134 7.90 -9.91 -2.45
N HIS A 135 6.73 -10.42 -2.07
CA HIS A 135 6.14 -10.13 -0.76
C HIS A 135 6.97 -10.71 0.38
N GLU A 136 7.46 -11.94 0.24
CA GLU A 136 8.36 -12.56 1.22
C GLU A 136 9.65 -11.75 1.36
N LEU A 137 10.26 -11.36 0.24
CA LEU A 137 11.50 -10.59 0.22
C LEU A 137 11.37 -9.26 0.99
N PHE A 138 10.36 -8.45 0.67
CA PHE A 138 10.20 -7.14 1.30
C PHE A 138 9.68 -7.21 2.73
N ARG A 139 8.79 -8.16 3.07
CA ARG A 139 8.36 -8.37 4.47
C ARG A 139 9.50 -8.88 5.34
N SER A 140 10.40 -9.67 4.78
CA SER A 140 11.60 -10.14 5.47
C SER A 140 12.58 -8.98 5.70
N ALA A 141 12.82 -8.14 4.69
CA ALA A 141 13.72 -6.99 4.81
C ALA A 141 13.20 -5.93 5.79
N PHE A 142 11.89 -5.70 5.83
CA PHE A 142 11.22 -4.68 6.65
C PHE A 142 10.20 -5.31 7.62
N PRO A 143 10.64 -6.05 8.66
CA PRO A 143 9.74 -6.80 9.53
C PRO A 143 8.81 -5.92 10.37
N ARG A 144 9.14 -4.63 10.54
CA ARG A 144 8.28 -3.62 11.18
C ARG A 144 7.28 -2.96 10.22
N GLY A 145 7.31 -3.35 8.96
CA GLY A 145 6.56 -2.74 7.87
C GLY A 145 7.31 -1.61 7.18
N PHE A 146 6.71 -1.16 6.08
CA PHE A 146 7.18 -0.05 5.26
C PHE A 146 6.08 1.00 5.27
N ALA A 147 6.24 2.01 6.12
CA ALA A 147 5.25 3.02 6.39
C ALA A 147 5.16 4.01 5.21
N TRP A 148 3.96 4.54 5.03
CA TRP A 148 3.65 5.48 3.96
C TRP A 148 2.87 6.68 4.48
N GLU A 149 3.22 7.88 4.02
CA GLU A 149 2.51 9.12 4.35
C GLU A 149 2.36 10.05 3.15
N VAL A 150 1.25 10.80 3.13
CA VAL A 150 1.11 11.96 2.26
C VAL A 150 1.88 13.11 2.87
N ILE A 151 2.76 13.73 2.08
CA ILE A 151 3.55 14.89 2.50
C ILE A 151 2.85 16.19 2.12
N ARG A 152 2.22 16.24 0.94
CA ARG A 152 1.49 17.41 0.45
C ARG A 152 0.58 17.04 -0.71
N VAL A 153 -0.63 17.58 -0.72
CA VAL A 153 -1.52 17.58 -1.90
C VAL A 153 -1.37 18.90 -2.65
N TYR A 154 -1.29 18.83 -3.98
CA TYR A 154 -1.09 19.97 -4.88
C TYR A 154 -2.35 20.36 -5.66
N SER A 155 -3.30 19.43 -5.84
CA SER A 155 -4.53 19.67 -6.59
C SER A 155 -5.70 18.83 -6.08
N GLY A 156 -6.93 19.32 -6.32
CA GLY A 156 -8.16 18.60 -5.99
C GLY A 156 -8.68 17.71 -7.14
N PRO A 157 -9.79 16.99 -6.92
CA PRO A 157 -10.49 16.23 -7.95
C PRO A 157 -10.81 17.05 -9.21
N PRO A 158 -10.86 16.43 -10.41
CA PRO A 158 -10.76 14.99 -10.66
C PRO A 158 -9.30 14.48 -10.82
N LEU A 159 -8.31 15.37 -10.77
CA LEU A 159 -6.89 15.02 -10.94
C LEU A 159 -6.11 15.51 -9.73
N ILE A 160 -5.89 14.62 -8.78
CA ILE A 160 -5.20 14.91 -7.52
C ILE A 160 -3.72 14.56 -7.67
N ALA A 161 -2.84 15.55 -7.66
CA ALA A 161 -1.40 15.37 -7.60
C ALA A 161 -0.93 15.55 -6.16
N PHE A 162 -0.05 14.68 -5.68
CA PHE A 162 0.48 14.75 -4.31
C PHE A 162 1.89 14.20 -4.21
N LYS A 163 2.64 14.69 -3.23
CA LYS A 163 3.93 14.16 -2.81
C LYS A 163 3.73 13.19 -1.66
N PHE A 164 4.45 12.08 -1.67
CA PHE A 164 4.42 11.07 -0.62
C PHE A 164 5.82 10.70 -0.15
N ARG A 165 5.87 9.97 0.97
CA ARG A 165 7.07 9.35 1.54
C ARG A 165 6.77 7.90 1.89
N HIS A 166 7.72 7.02 1.59
CA HIS A 166 7.76 5.61 2.02
C HIS A 166 9.02 5.41 2.87
N TRP A 167 8.92 4.70 4.00
CA TRP A 167 10.10 4.43 4.84
C TRP A 167 9.97 3.19 5.71
N GLY A 168 11.11 2.61 6.08
CA GLY A 168 11.20 1.48 7.00
C GLY A 168 12.65 1.24 7.42
N ARG A 169 12.85 0.39 8.42
CA ARG A 169 14.20 0.01 8.86
C ARG A 169 14.55 -1.38 8.36
N MET A 170 15.71 -1.50 7.72
CA MET A 170 16.20 -2.73 7.10
C MET A 170 16.76 -3.69 8.17
N ASP A 171 15.87 -4.17 9.04
CA ASP A 171 16.21 -5.02 10.18
C ASP A 171 16.22 -6.51 9.83
N GLY A 172 15.83 -6.88 8.61
CA GLY A 172 15.96 -8.24 8.11
C GLY A 172 16.76 -8.34 6.81
N PRO A 173 17.03 -9.57 6.35
CA PRO A 173 17.88 -9.82 5.19
C PRO A 173 17.18 -9.43 3.88
N TYR A 174 17.98 -9.11 2.86
CA TYR A 174 17.48 -8.84 1.51
C TYR A 174 18.45 -9.42 0.47
N LYS A 175 17.97 -10.33 -0.38
CA LYS A 175 18.76 -10.96 -1.46
C LYS A 175 20.16 -11.44 -1.04
N GLY A 176 20.25 -12.10 0.12
CA GLY A 176 21.51 -12.64 0.66
C GLY A 176 22.37 -11.63 1.43
N HIS A 177 21.97 -10.36 1.49
CA HIS A 177 22.61 -9.35 2.31
C HIS A 177 22.06 -9.37 3.75
N ALA A 178 22.96 -9.23 4.72
CA ALA A 178 22.60 -9.11 6.14
C ALA A 178 21.83 -7.80 6.43
N PRO A 179 20.98 -7.77 7.47
CA PRO A 179 20.29 -6.54 7.86
C PRO A 179 21.29 -5.45 8.23
N THR A 180 21.08 -4.24 7.71
CA THR A 180 21.94 -3.08 8.05
C THR A 180 21.43 -2.36 9.29
N GLY A 181 20.14 -2.47 9.60
CA GLY A 181 19.48 -1.68 10.62
C GLY A 181 19.32 -0.21 10.25
N ASP A 182 19.63 0.20 9.02
CA ASP A 182 19.47 1.58 8.57
C ASP A 182 18.01 1.88 8.21
N LYS A 183 17.65 3.17 8.29
CA LYS A 183 16.39 3.67 7.74
C LYS A 183 16.53 3.80 6.23
N VAL A 184 15.70 3.05 5.50
CA VAL A 184 15.48 3.24 4.06
C VAL A 184 14.29 4.15 3.90
N GLU A 185 14.45 5.22 3.14
CA GLU A 185 13.45 6.27 2.97
C GLU A 185 13.51 6.85 1.56
N PHE A 186 12.36 7.07 0.95
CA PHE A 186 12.28 7.80 -0.30
C PHE A 186 11.00 8.62 -0.40
N PHE A 187 11.04 9.58 -1.32
CA PHE A 187 9.92 10.44 -1.65
C PHE A 187 9.56 10.28 -3.11
N GLY A 188 8.27 10.43 -3.43
CA GLY A 188 7.76 10.39 -4.79
C GLY A 188 6.60 11.34 -4.99
N VAL A 189 6.14 11.41 -6.24
CA VAL A 189 4.93 12.13 -6.63
C VAL A 189 4.01 11.15 -7.34
N ALA A 190 2.72 11.21 -7.06
CA ALA A 190 1.70 10.44 -7.74
C ALA A 190 0.54 11.33 -8.17
N VAL A 191 -0.19 10.88 -9.19
CA VAL A 191 -1.40 11.52 -9.69
C VAL A 191 -2.53 10.52 -9.66
N LEU A 192 -3.61 10.83 -8.95
CA LEU A 192 -4.85 10.06 -8.93
C LEU A 192 -5.87 10.73 -9.82
N LYS A 193 -6.40 9.98 -10.79
CA LYS A 193 -7.60 10.37 -11.52
C LYS A 193 -8.81 9.72 -10.86
N VAL A 194 -9.68 10.54 -10.28
CA VAL A 194 -10.92 10.10 -9.65
C VAL A 194 -12.11 10.49 -10.52
N GLN A 195 -13.16 9.67 -10.51
CA GLN A 195 -14.41 10.05 -11.16
C GLN A 195 -15.07 11.16 -10.35
N SER A 196 -15.39 12.27 -10.99
CA SER A 196 -16.39 13.19 -10.46
C SER A 196 -17.72 12.44 -10.47
N THR A 197 -18.37 12.28 -9.32
CA THR A 197 -19.80 11.96 -9.32
C THR A 197 -20.49 13.06 -10.13
N PRO A 198 -21.41 12.76 -11.08
CA PRO A 198 -22.24 13.80 -11.66
C PRO A 198 -22.90 14.54 -10.49
N ALA A 199 -22.83 15.87 -10.49
CA ALA A 199 -23.70 16.64 -9.63
C ALA A 199 -25.14 16.29 -10.03
N THR A 200 -25.83 15.53 -9.19
CA THR A 200 -27.28 15.34 -9.25
C THR A 200 -27.99 16.67 -9.09
#